data_AF-A0A949DWX7-F1
#
_entry.id   AF-A0A949DWX7-F1
#
_cell.length_a   1.000
_cell.length_b   1.000
_cell.length_c   1.000
_cell.angle_alpha   90.00
_cell.angle_beta   90.00
_cell.angle_gamma   90.00
#
_symmetry.space_group_name_H-M   'P 1'
#
loop_
_entity.id
_entity.type
_entity.pdbx_description
1 polymer ?
#
loop_
_entity_poly.entity_id
_entity_poly.type
_entity_poly.pdbx_seq_one_letter_code
_entity_poly.pdbx_strand_id
1 'polypeptide(L)'
;MSKEKKIPTIVAIFILIIVVFVTTYLTKLTAIFTSKASNGCSPISIQITNLTDHSVDLSFLTPEKCSVNLGINNQLVLDSFQLIEPQSQIHYFQVNGLKENSSYQYTIIANGKEIENDQFVISTPAKLDGPIPDSNLAWGKIIQSNQQPASIAILYLNIPSSAPMSSFVTSEGNWNIPLSISYNTQKSSWFVPPENVEEEIAVLSKDGQVTLVTGNTSNNNPVPDIIIGHGFSSDENNNREQDIGNMPVTQQQPDQAIEKELDIINPKDGEFLSTQQPEFFGTAPQGVILKIELHSSDQFDSEIQSDSSGNWRWSSPQSLSPGQHSLTISFLNPKTGLKESITKSFVVLAAQDNPGFTASSSAQPTNIPTLTPTSTFTPTPVLTLSPTSTSTPTQTPSLTPTITIRTAKPSTDSQVPTTGFTLPTTLPLLLSIPAIIIALLLI
;
A
#
# COMPACT_ATOMS: atom_id res chain seq x y z
N MET A 1 38.46 76.13 7.55
CA MET A 1 38.84 75.03 8.45
C MET A 1 37.59 74.50 9.14
N SER A 2 37.07 73.35 8.72
CA SER A 2 35.95 72.68 9.40
C SER A 2 36.47 71.94 10.63
N LYS A 3 35.86 72.18 11.79
CA LYS A 3 36.26 71.56 13.06
C LYS A 3 35.77 70.10 13.07
N GLU A 4 36.68 69.13 13.02
CA GLU A 4 36.35 67.70 13.10
C GLU A 4 35.59 67.40 14.39
N LYS A 5 34.41 66.79 14.25
CA LYS A 5 33.56 66.41 15.38
C LYS A 5 33.99 65.05 15.90
N LYS A 6 34.98 65.03 16.79
CA LYS A 6 35.40 63.80 17.47
C LYS A 6 34.31 63.35 18.44
N ILE A 7 33.80 62.12 18.25
CA ILE A 7 32.86 61.49 19.17
C ILE A 7 33.63 61.14 20.45
N PRO A 8 33.18 61.53 21.66
CA PRO A 8 33.86 61.15 22.89
C PRO A 8 33.89 59.62 23.05
N THR A 9 35.06 59.06 23.36
CA THR A 9 35.27 57.59 23.43
C THR A 9 34.26 56.89 24.35
N ILE A 10 33.85 57.54 25.44
CA ILE A 10 32.82 57.05 26.36
C ILE A 10 31.46 56.85 25.67
N VAL A 11 31.07 57.75 24.76
CA VAL A 11 29.82 57.63 23.98
C VAL A 11 29.91 56.49 22.98
N ALA A 12 31.06 56.33 22.31
CA ALA A 12 31.30 55.21 21.39
C ALA A 12 31.25 53.85 22.11
N ILE A 13 31.86 53.74 23.29
CA ILE A 13 31.82 52.54 24.14
C ILE A 13 30.38 52.24 24.60
N PHE A 14 29.62 53.27 25.01
CA PHE A 14 28.24 53.09 25.45
C PHE A 14 27.33 52.59 24.32
N ILE A 15 27.49 53.14 23.11
CA ILE A 15 26.79 52.65 21.90
C ILE A 15 27.18 51.20 21.59
N LEU A 16 28.47 50.84 21.67
CA LEU A 16 28.94 49.49 21.42
C LEU A 16 28.34 48.47 22.41
N ILE A 17 28.25 48.83 23.69
CA ILE A 17 27.59 47.99 24.71
C ILE A 17 26.09 47.81 24.40
N ILE A 18 25.39 48.88 24.00
CA ILE A 18 23.98 48.79 23.58
C ILE A 18 23.83 47.88 22.36
N VAL A 19 24.69 48.01 21.34
CA VAL A 19 24.65 47.17 20.14
C VAL A 19 24.87 45.70 20.49
N VAL A 20 25.86 45.37 21.33
CA VAL A 20 26.10 43.99 21.79
C VAL A 20 24.93 43.45 22.63
N PHE A 21 24.33 44.27 23.49
CA PHE A 21 23.17 43.86 24.28
C PHE A 21 21.91 43.66 23.42
N VAL A 22 21.67 44.53 22.45
CA VAL A 22 20.55 44.42 21.50
C VAL A 22 20.74 43.23 20.57
N THR A 23 21.94 42.96 20.06
CA THR A 23 22.17 41.77 19.22
C THR A 23 22.07 40.47 19.99
N THR A 24 22.58 40.40 21.23
CA THR A 24 22.40 39.21 22.10
C THR A 24 20.98 39.03 22.61
N TYR A 25 20.20 40.12 22.74
CA TYR A 25 18.76 40.05 23.01
C TYR A 25 17.98 39.59 21.77
N LEU A 26 18.34 40.08 20.57
CA LEU A 26 17.76 39.66 19.30
C LEU A 26 18.09 38.21 18.92
N THR A 27 19.23 37.65 19.32
CA THR A 27 19.51 36.21 19.14
C THR A 27 18.83 35.32 20.18
N LYS A 28 18.44 35.87 21.35
CA LYS A 28 17.52 35.21 22.29
C LYS A 28 16.06 35.32 21.85
N LEU A 29 15.71 36.35 21.09
CA LEU A 29 14.57 36.36 20.18
C LEU A 29 14.92 35.54 18.93
N THR A 30 15.33 34.28 19.12
CA THR A 30 15.24 33.30 18.05
C THR A 30 13.80 33.35 17.57
N ALA A 31 13.62 33.91 16.38
CA ALA A 31 12.39 33.75 15.64
C ALA A 31 12.26 32.23 15.45
N ILE A 32 11.41 31.63 16.29
CA ILE A 32 10.69 30.44 15.92
C ILE A 32 9.93 30.88 14.68
N PHE A 33 10.54 30.68 13.52
CA PHE A 33 9.86 30.72 12.24
C PHE A 33 8.97 29.47 12.19
N THR A 34 7.93 29.47 13.03
CA THR A 34 6.73 28.70 12.78
C THR A 34 6.19 29.21 11.46
N SER A 35 6.58 28.53 10.39
CA SER A 35 5.89 28.60 9.11
C SER A 35 4.39 28.48 9.40
N LYS A 36 3.60 29.44 8.93
CA LYS A 36 2.16 29.41 9.17
C LYS A 36 1.58 28.22 8.42
N ALA A 37 1.26 27.17 9.19
CA ALA A 37 0.75 25.87 8.78
C ALA A 37 1.71 25.02 7.92
N SER A 38 2.63 24.31 8.57
CA SER A 38 2.82 22.91 8.18
C SER A 38 1.53 22.16 8.57
N ASN A 39 0.73 21.72 7.60
CA ASN A 39 -0.32 20.75 7.90
C ASN A 39 0.38 19.47 8.39
N GLY A 40 0.26 19.13 9.67
CA GLY A 40 0.95 17.97 10.27
C GLY A 40 0.63 16.63 9.61
N CYS A 41 -0.51 16.57 8.90
CA CYS A 41 -0.96 15.44 8.09
C CYS A 41 -0.66 15.57 6.59
N SER A 42 0.23 16.48 6.17
CA SER A 42 0.67 16.53 4.77
C SER A 42 1.49 15.28 4.47
N PRO A 43 1.21 14.56 3.38
CA PRO A 43 1.98 13.37 3.01
C PRO A 43 3.42 13.74 2.66
N ILE A 44 4.36 12.90 3.08
CA ILE A 44 5.78 12.93 2.71
C ILE A 44 6.24 11.54 2.29
N SER A 45 7.30 11.47 1.49
CA SER A 45 7.90 10.20 1.02
C SER A 45 6.93 9.25 0.29
N ILE A 46 5.98 9.81 -0.47
CA ILE A 46 4.99 9.04 -1.24
C ILE A 46 5.68 8.01 -2.14
N GLN A 47 5.28 6.74 -2.03
CA GLN A 47 5.67 5.65 -2.91
C GLN A 47 4.46 5.14 -3.69
N ILE A 48 4.72 4.71 -4.92
CA ILE A 48 3.76 4.01 -5.79
C ILE A 48 4.42 2.68 -6.18
N THR A 49 3.76 1.58 -5.84
CA THR A 49 4.28 0.21 -5.95
C THR A 49 3.18 -0.73 -6.44
N ASN A 50 3.53 -1.98 -6.78
CA ASN A 50 2.57 -3.01 -7.22
C ASN A 50 1.65 -2.55 -8.38
N LEU A 51 2.14 -1.63 -9.22
CA LEU A 51 1.36 -1.03 -10.29
C LEU A 51 1.14 -2.04 -11.42
N THR A 52 -0.11 -2.45 -11.60
CA THR A 52 -0.59 -3.22 -12.75
C THR A 52 -1.44 -2.32 -13.66
N ASP A 53 -2.01 -2.89 -14.72
CA ASP A 53 -3.00 -2.23 -15.57
C ASP A 53 -4.35 -1.96 -14.87
N HIS A 54 -4.66 -2.64 -13.75
CA HIS A 54 -5.94 -2.54 -13.02
C HIS A 54 -5.82 -2.20 -11.52
N SER A 55 -4.61 -2.18 -10.96
CA SER A 55 -4.36 -1.94 -9.53
C SER A 55 -3.06 -1.18 -9.26
N VAL A 56 -2.94 -0.63 -8.06
CA VAL A 56 -1.77 0.10 -7.57
C VAL A 56 -1.79 0.17 -6.05
N ASP A 57 -0.64 -0.02 -5.41
CA ASP A 57 -0.48 0.17 -3.98
C ASP A 57 0.31 1.45 -3.71
N LEU A 58 -0.29 2.34 -2.91
CA LEU A 58 0.22 3.66 -2.59
C LEU A 58 0.49 3.78 -1.08
N SER A 59 1.65 4.29 -0.73
CA SER A 59 2.03 4.51 0.67
C SER A 59 2.72 5.85 0.88
N PHE A 60 2.65 6.36 2.11
CA PHE A 60 3.37 7.56 2.53
C PHE A 60 3.47 7.64 4.05
N LEU A 61 4.24 8.63 4.50
CA LEU A 61 4.32 9.03 5.90
C LEU A 61 3.62 10.38 6.12
N THR A 62 3.18 10.65 7.34
CA THR A 62 2.80 12.00 7.81
C THR A 62 3.68 12.42 8.99
N PRO A 63 4.07 13.71 9.11
CA PRO A 63 4.81 14.20 10.27
C PRO A 63 4.11 13.96 11.62
N GLU A 64 2.79 14.05 11.69
CA GLU A 64 1.96 13.79 12.88
C GLU A 64 1.07 12.55 12.69
N LYS A 65 0.52 12.00 13.79
CA LYS A 65 -0.46 10.90 13.71
C LYS A 65 -1.80 11.42 13.19
N CYS A 66 -2.27 10.86 12.09
CA CYS A 66 -3.42 11.35 11.36
C CYS A 66 -4.35 10.21 10.93
N SER A 67 -5.66 10.47 10.90
CA SER A 67 -6.60 9.55 10.25
C SER A 67 -6.65 9.93 8.78
N VAL A 68 -6.31 9.00 7.88
CA VAL A 68 -6.13 9.31 6.46
C VAL A 68 -6.85 8.29 5.61
N ASN A 69 -7.59 8.77 4.60
CA ASN A 69 -8.16 7.96 3.53
C ASN A 69 -7.74 8.53 2.16
N LEU A 70 -7.83 7.71 1.12
CA LEU A 70 -7.51 8.09 -0.25
C LEU A 70 -8.79 8.20 -1.09
N GLY A 71 -9.01 9.34 -1.73
CA GLY A 71 -10.07 9.53 -2.72
C GLY A 71 -9.50 9.37 -4.13
N ILE A 72 -10.01 8.41 -4.91
CA ILE A 72 -9.58 8.18 -6.30
C ILE A 72 -10.73 7.59 -7.11
N ASN A 73 -10.92 8.01 -8.37
CA ASN A 73 -11.96 7.45 -9.26
C ASN A 73 -13.39 7.42 -8.66
N ASN A 74 -13.76 8.46 -7.90
CA ASN A 74 -15.01 8.54 -7.11
C ASN A 74 -15.19 7.46 -6.02
N GLN A 75 -14.15 6.69 -5.71
CA GLN A 75 -14.09 5.71 -4.63
C GLN A 75 -13.31 6.28 -3.43
N LEU A 76 -13.70 5.84 -2.23
CA LEU A 76 -12.96 6.07 -0.99
C LEU A 76 -12.22 4.79 -0.62
N VAL A 77 -10.89 4.83 -0.65
CA VAL A 77 -10.02 3.73 -0.25
C VAL A 77 -9.52 3.99 1.16
N LEU A 78 -9.73 3.02 2.05
CA LEU A 78 -9.35 3.09 3.46
C LEU A 78 -7.86 2.76 3.63
N ASP A 79 -7.24 3.31 4.67
CA ASP A 79 -5.88 2.93 5.08
C ASP A 79 -5.91 1.50 5.64
N SER A 80 -5.00 0.65 5.16
CA SER A 80 -4.88 -0.76 5.54
C SER A 80 -4.62 -0.93 7.05
N PHE A 81 -4.05 0.08 7.71
CA PHE A 81 -3.84 0.07 9.16
C PHE A 81 -5.01 0.65 9.98
N GLN A 82 -6.03 1.24 9.36
CA GLN A 82 -7.08 2.01 10.05
C GLN A 82 -7.85 1.19 11.10
N LEU A 83 -8.05 -0.11 10.88
CA LEU A 83 -8.73 -1.01 11.82
C LEU A 83 -7.86 -1.37 13.04
N ILE A 84 -6.53 -1.24 12.93
CA ILE A 84 -5.57 -1.55 14.00
C ILE A 84 -5.24 -0.27 14.78
N GLU A 85 -4.96 0.84 14.07
CA GLU A 85 -4.69 2.15 14.65
C GLU A 85 -5.29 3.26 13.76
N PRO A 86 -6.47 3.81 14.09
CA PRO A 86 -7.18 4.79 13.26
C PRO A 86 -6.45 6.12 13.01
N GLN A 87 -5.33 6.36 13.69
CA GLN A 87 -4.44 7.51 13.53
C GLN A 87 -2.97 7.08 13.61
N SER A 88 -2.33 6.91 12.46
CA SER A 88 -0.92 6.50 12.32
C SER A 88 -0.08 7.62 11.70
N GLN A 89 1.25 7.45 11.67
CA GLN A 89 2.16 8.26 10.85
C GLN A 89 2.55 7.57 9.54
N ILE A 90 2.07 6.34 9.33
CA ILE A 90 2.39 5.44 8.22
C ILE A 90 1.08 4.94 7.64
N HIS A 91 0.93 5.08 6.33
CA HIS A 91 -0.32 4.82 5.63
C HIS A 91 -0.09 3.94 4.41
N TYR A 92 -1.00 2.99 4.16
CA TYR A 92 -0.94 2.08 3.03
C TYR A 92 -2.31 1.87 2.41
N PHE A 93 -2.43 2.06 1.10
CA PHE A 93 -3.68 1.99 0.36
C PHE A 93 -3.54 1.02 -0.80
N GLN A 94 -4.44 0.04 -0.87
CA GLN A 94 -4.55 -0.87 -2.01
C GLN A 94 -5.70 -0.42 -2.91
N VAL A 95 -5.36 0.08 -4.09
CA VAL A 95 -6.34 0.61 -5.05
C VAL A 95 -6.53 -0.42 -6.16
N ASN A 96 -7.77 -0.87 -6.35
CA ASN A 96 -8.14 -1.91 -7.31
C ASN A 96 -9.30 -1.43 -8.19
N GLY A 97 -9.47 -2.08 -9.36
CA GLY A 97 -10.56 -1.75 -10.29
C GLY A 97 -10.31 -0.49 -11.12
N LEU A 98 -9.04 -0.10 -11.27
CA LEU A 98 -8.62 0.88 -12.27
C LEU A 98 -8.76 0.28 -13.68
N LYS A 99 -8.76 1.14 -14.70
CA LYS A 99 -8.76 0.74 -16.11
C LYS A 99 -7.34 0.79 -16.65
N GLU A 100 -7.03 -0.10 -17.59
CA GLU A 100 -5.81 -0.06 -18.39
C GLU A 100 -5.60 1.30 -19.10
N ASN A 101 -4.33 1.66 -19.32
CA ASN A 101 -3.88 2.82 -20.09
C ASN A 101 -4.59 4.15 -19.74
N SER A 102 -4.81 4.39 -18.44
CA SER A 102 -5.65 5.48 -17.93
C SER A 102 -4.92 6.30 -16.87
N SER A 103 -5.27 7.60 -16.77
CA SER A 103 -4.67 8.50 -15.79
C SER A 103 -5.71 8.94 -14.77
N TYR A 104 -5.36 8.83 -13.49
CA TYR A 104 -6.21 9.08 -12.34
C TYR A 104 -5.60 10.14 -11.44
N GLN A 105 -6.33 11.23 -11.22
CA GLN A 105 -6.06 12.15 -10.12
C GLN A 105 -6.55 11.50 -8.82
N TYR A 106 -5.76 11.61 -7.75
CA TYR A 106 -6.17 11.25 -6.40
C TYR A 106 -6.06 12.42 -5.43
N THR A 107 -6.81 12.33 -4.34
CA THR A 107 -6.89 13.31 -3.25
C THR A 107 -6.66 12.59 -1.93
N ILE A 108 -5.87 13.18 -1.04
CA ILE A 108 -5.62 12.61 0.29
C ILE A 108 -6.53 13.30 1.30
N ILE A 109 -7.37 12.54 2.00
CA ILE A 109 -8.35 13.03 2.96
C ILE A 109 -7.80 12.79 4.36
N ALA A 110 -7.17 13.81 4.95
CA ALA A 110 -6.51 13.72 6.23
C ALA A 110 -7.29 14.47 7.33
N ASN A 111 -7.67 13.76 8.41
CA ASN A 111 -8.54 14.24 9.49
C ASN A 111 -9.82 14.93 8.97
N GLY A 112 -10.39 14.40 7.88
CA GLY A 112 -11.59 14.94 7.22
C GLY A 112 -11.37 16.17 6.33
N LYS A 113 -10.12 16.59 6.10
CA LYS A 113 -9.75 17.66 5.19
C LYS A 113 -9.08 17.09 3.93
N GLU A 114 -9.57 17.49 2.77
CA GLU A 114 -8.97 17.16 1.48
C GLU A 114 -7.64 17.92 1.27
N ILE A 115 -6.65 17.20 0.75
CA ILE A 115 -5.33 17.65 0.33
C ILE A 115 -5.17 17.26 -1.13
N GLU A 116 -5.33 18.24 -2.02
CA GLU A 116 -5.15 18.11 -3.46
C GLU A 116 -3.78 18.64 -3.88
N ASN A 117 -3.21 18.06 -4.94
CA ASN A 117 -1.95 18.49 -5.54
C ASN A 117 -1.90 17.99 -7.00
N ASP A 118 -1.49 18.83 -7.95
CA ASP A 118 -1.35 18.47 -9.38
C ASP A 118 -0.38 17.30 -9.62
N GLN A 119 0.48 16.98 -8.65
CA GLN A 119 1.40 15.83 -8.68
C GLN A 119 0.76 14.52 -8.20
N PHE A 120 -0.44 14.54 -7.63
CA PHE A 120 -1.16 13.35 -7.14
C PHE A 120 -1.88 12.62 -8.29
N VAL A 121 -1.07 12.11 -9.22
CA VAL A 121 -1.53 11.42 -10.42
C VAL A 121 -0.93 10.02 -10.47
N ILE A 122 -1.79 9.04 -10.74
CA ILE A 122 -1.40 7.67 -11.06
C ILE A 122 -1.74 7.41 -12.52
N SER A 123 -0.82 6.79 -13.27
CA SER A 123 -1.08 6.35 -14.64
C SER A 123 -0.91 4.84 -14.71
N THR A 124 -1.99 4.12 -15.03
CA THR A 124 -1.94 2.68 -15.30
C THR A 124 -1.28 2.44 -16.66
N PRO A 125 -0.40 1.43 -16.79
CA PRO A 125 0.12 0.99 -18.07
C PRO A 125 -1.00 0.40 -18.94
N ALA A 126 -0.72 0.21 -20.24
CA ALA A 126 -1.53 -0.67 -21.05
C ALA A 126 -1.42 -2.11 -20.52
N LYS A 127 -2.48 -2.89 -20.76
CA LYS A 127 -2.51 -4.32 -20.48
C LYS A 127 -1.38 -5.04 -21.22
N LEU A 128 -0.75 -6.00 -20.53
CA LEU A 128 0.30 -6.83 -21.11
C LEU A 128 -0.29 -7.95 -21.97
N ASP A 129 0.34 -8.18 -23.12
CA ASP A 129 0.08 -9.35 -23.96
C ASP A 129 0.76 -10.61 -23.41
N GLY A 130 0.13 -11.77 -23.62
CA GLY A 130 0.66 -13.08 -23.21
C GLY A 130 0.09 -13.61 -21.88
N PRO A 131 0.38 -14.88 -21.55
CA PRO A 131 -0.08 -15.47 -20.29
C PRO A 131 0.61 -14.81 -19.09
N ILE A 132 -0.08 -14.78 -17.96
CA ILE A 132 0.53 -14.47 -16.66
C ILE A 132 1.54 -15.60 -16.35
N PRO A 133 2.76 -15.30 -15.87
CA PRO A 133 3.73 -16.29 -15.42
C PRO A 133 3.19 -17.25 -14.36
N ASP A 134 3.86 -18.40 -14.22
CA ASP A 134 3.61 -19.33 -13.12
C ASP A 134 3.72 -18.63 -11.76
N SER A 135 2.86 -19.05 -10.82
CA SER A 135 2.76 -18.40 -9.51
C SER A 135 4.08 -18.43 -8.74
N ASN A 136 4.54 -17.24 -8.34
CA ASN A 136 5.73 -17.05 -7.53
C ASN A 136 5.43 -15.98 -6.47
N LEU A 137 5.84 -16.21 -5.22
CA LEU A 137 5.43 -15.45 -4.04
C LEU A 137 6.64 -15.23 -3.13
N ALA A 138 7.01 -13.97 -2.90
CA ALA A 138 7.88 -13.60 -1.80
C ALA A 138 7.02 -13.43 -0.53
N TRP A 139 7.35 -14.07 0.57
CA TRP A 139 6.60 -13.94 1.82
C TRP A 139 7.47 -14.19 3.05
N GLY A 140 7.02 -13.75 4.21
CA GLY A 140 7.73 -14.01 5.46
C GLY A 140 7.09 -13.30 6.64
N LYS A 141 7.88 -13.10 7.70
CA LYS A 141 7.43 -12.48 8.94
C LYS A 141 8.36 -11.36 9.40
N ILE A 142 7.79 -10.34 10.01
CA ILE A 142 8.49 -9.21 10.61
C ILE A 142 8.20 -9.18 12.12
N ILE A 143 9.26 -9.07 12.89
CA ILE A 143 9.27 -9.17 14.35
C ILE A 143 9.86 -7.89 14.94
N GLN A 144 9.30 -7.41 16.04
CA GLN A 144 9.85 -6.30 16.82
C GLN A 144 11.01 -6.77 17.71
N SER A 145 11.86 -5.85 18.18
CA SER A 145 12.98 -6.15 19.10
C SER A 145 12.57 -6.81 20.43
N ASN A 146 11.29 -6.79 20.78
CA ASN A 146 10.70 -7.47 21.94
C ASN A 146 10.19 -8.91 21.63
N GLN A 147 10.52 -9.44 20.44
CA GLN A 147 10.08 -10.74 19.90
C GLN A 147 8.56 -10.86 19.63
N GLN A 148 7.80 -9.77 19.71
CA GLN A 148 6.39 -9.75 19.29
C GLN A 148 6.28 -9.45 17.78
N PRO A 149 5.20 -9.88 17.12
CA PRO A 149 4.99 -9.53 15.72
C PRO A 149 4.86 -8.02 15.48
N ALA A 150 5.36 -7.54 14.35
CA ALA A 150 5.20 -6.15 13.95
C ALA A 150 3.79 -5.93 13.38
N SER A 151 2.87 -5.40 14.19
CA SER A 151 1.46 -5.25 13.81
C SER A 151 1.15 -4.10 12.84
N ILE A 152 2.08 -3.15 12.67
CA ILE A 152 2.01 -2.03 11.73
C ILE A 152 3.42 -1.77 11.19
N ALA A 153 3.62 -2.12 9.92
CA ALA A 153 4.81 -1.82 9.14
C ALA A 153 4.48 -1.95 7.64
N ILE A 154 5.34 -1.38 6.79
CA ILE A 154 5.32 -1.62 5.34
C ILE A 154 6.67 -2.24 4.95
N LEU A 155 6.63 -3.33 4.19
CA LEU A 155 7.80 -3.90 3.55
C LEU A 155 7.84 -3.44 2.08
N TYR A 156 9.01 -3.01 1.62
CA TYR A 156 9.32 -2.75 0.22
C TYR A 156 10.33 -3.80 -0.25
N LEU A 157 10.10 -4.37 -1.43
CA LEU A 157 10.95 -5.37 -2.06
C LEU A 157 11.44 -4.83 -3.41
N ASN A 158 12.76 -4.81 -3.59
CA ASN A 158 13.42 -4.36 -4.79
C ASN A 158 14.32 -5.50 -5.33
N ILE A 159 13.89 -6.10 -6.44
CA ILE A 159 14.66 -7.12 -7.17
C ILE A 159 15.15 -6.51 -8.49
N PRO A 160 16.42 -6.70 -8.91
CA PRO A 160 16.92 -6.19 -10.18
C PRO A 160 16.00 -6.52 -11.36
N SER A 161 15.66 -5.48 -12.15
CA SER A 161 14.73 -5.52 -13.29
C SER A 161 13.22 -5.58 -12.96
N SER A 162 12.81 -5.71 -11.70
CA SER A 162 11.38 -5.57 -11.29
C SER A 162 10.95 -4.10 -11.19
N ALA A 163 9.65 -3.84 -11.37
CA ALA A 163 9.03 -2.61 -10.88
C ALA A 163 9.01 -2.60 -9.34
N PRO A 164 8.93 -1.42 -8.68
CA PRO A 164 8.88 -1.35 -7.22
C PRO A 164 7.69 -2.11 -6.62
N MET A 165 7.96 -2.98 -5.65
CA MET A 165 6.93 -3.78 -4.97
C MET A 165 6.87 -3.47 -3.48
N SER A 166 5.71 -3.72 -2.86
CA SER A 166 5.55 -3.60 -1.41
C SER A 166 4.44 -4.50 -0.85
N SER A 167 4.36 -4.58 0.48
CA SER A 167 3.22 -5.14 1.22
C SER A 167 3.06 -4.37 2.52
N PHE A 168 1.81 -4.12 2.95
CA PHE A 168 1.57 -3.84 4.36
C PHE A 168 1.80 -5.12 5.18
N VAL A 169 2.09 -4.96 6.47
CA VAL A 169 2.28 -6.06 7.40
C VAL A 169 1.01 -6.26 8.23
N THR A 170 0.57 -7.51 8.36
CA THR A 170 -0.62 -7.89 9.14
C THR A 170 -0.39 -7.73 10.65
N SER A 171 -1.46 -7.77 11.45
CA SER A 171 -1.38 -7.74 12.91
C SER A 171 -0.54 -8.88 13.51
N GLU A 172 -0.38 -10.00 12.80
CA GLU A 172 0.46 -11.14 13.15
C GLU A 172 1.90 -11.06 12.63
N GLY A 173 2.31 -9.93 12.04
CA GLY A 173 3.65 -9.72 11.50
C GLY A 173 3.90 -10.36 10.12
N ASN A 174 2.92 -11.06 9.56
CA ASN A 174 3.06 -11.74 8.26
C ASN A 174 2.87 -10.74 7.11
N TRP A 175 3.57 -10.96 6.00
CA TRP A 175 3.48 -10.18 4.76
C TRP A 175 3.70 -11.09 3.54
N ASN A 176 3.21 -10.69 2.36
CA ASN A 176 3.46 -11.40 1.10
C ASN A 176 3.38 -10.47 -0.12
N ILE A 177 4.13 -10.79 -1.19
CA ILE A 177 4.21 -10.05 -2.45
C ILE A 177 4.18 -11.06 -3.62
N PRO A 178 3.10 -11.10 -4.43
CA PRO A 178 3.01 -12.01 -5.57
C PRO A 178 3.89 -11.51 -6.73
N LEU A 179 5.01 -12.19 -6.98
CA LEU A 179 6.00 -11.80 -7.98
C LEU A 179 5.53 -12.08 -9.42
N SER A 180 4.64 -13.05 -9.62
CA SER A 180 4.15 -13.45 -10.95
C SER A 180 3.32 -12.39 -11.67
N ILE A 181 2.61 -11.53 -10.92
CA ILE A 181 1.80 -10.42 -11.46
C ILE A 181 2.56 -9.08 -11.48
N SER A 182 3.80 -9.06 -11.00
CA SER A 182 4.64 -7.86 -11.03
C SER A 182 5.14 -7.57 -12.44
N TYR A 183 5.35 -6.30 -12.73
CA TYR A 183 5.83 -5.83 -14.03
C TYR A 183 7.35 -5.64 -14.01
N ASN A 184 8.01 -5.72 -15.16
CA ASN A 184 9.41 -5.29 -15.28
C ASN A 184 9.55 -3.76 -15.07
N THR A 185 10.78 -3.28 -14.84
CA THR A 185 11.08 -1.84 -14.67
C THR A 185 10.49 -0.94 -15.78
N GLN A 186 10.38 -1.44 -17.02
CA GLN A 186 9.82 -0.72 -18.17
C GLN A 186 8.29 -0.78 -18.27
N LYS A 187 7.62 -1.60 -17.45
CA LYS A 187 6.17 -1.87 -17.49
C LYS A 187 5.70 -2.39 -18.86
N SER A 188 6.55 -3.17 -19.52
CA SER A 188 6.38 -3.66 -20.90
C SER A 188 6.22 -5.18 -21.00
N SER A 189 6.51 -5.89 -19.92
CA SER A 189 6.35 -7.34 -19.81
C SER A 189 6.22 -7.72 -18.34
N TRP A 190 5.70 -8.91 -18.08
CA TRP A 190 5.70 -9.52 -16.75
C TRP A 190 7.13 -9.64 -16.25
N PHE A 191 7.33 -9.42 -14.95
CA PHE A 191 8.58 -9.69 -14.29
C PHE A 191 8.76 -11.20 -14.13
N VAL A 192 9.96 -11.68 -14.42
CA VAL A 192 10.37 -13.06 -14.16
C VAL A 192 11.49 -12.98 -13.13
N PRO A 193 11.26 -13.42 -11.87
CA PRO A 193 12.29 -13.40 -10.84
C PRO A 193 13.52 -14.20 -11.29
N PRO A 194 14.72 -13.61 -11.34
CA PRO A 194 15.93 -14.35 -11.63
C PRO A 194 16.31 -15.22 -10.43
N GLU A 195 16.77 -16.44 -10.65
CA GLU A 195 17.29 -17.31 -9.57
C GLU A 195 18.64 -16.79 -9.04
N ASN A 196 18.87 -16.94 -7.74
CA ASN A 196 20.13 -16.65 -7.06
C ASN A 196 20.70 -15.23 -7.32
N VAL A 197 19.85 -14.22 -7.24
CA VAL A 197 20.22 -12.80 -7.34
C VAL A 197 19.96 -12.09 -6.01
N GLU A 198 20.79 -11.10 -5.69
CA GLU A 198 20.58 -10.25 -4.51
C GLU A 198 19.31 -9.41 -4.65
N GLU A 199 18.50 -9.36 -3.59
CA GLU A 199 17.30 -8.54 -3.48
C GLU A 199 17.40 -7.63 -2.26
N GLU A 200 16.91 -6.39 -2.36
CA GLU A 200 16.89 -5.44 -1.25
C GLU A 200 15.49 -5.41 -0.63
N ILE A 201 15.43 -5.55 0.69
CA ILE A 201 14.19 -5.48 1.46
C ILE A 201 14.31 -4.36 2.48
N ALA A 202 13.40 -3.38 2.39
CA ALA A 202 13.31 -2.27 3.34
C ALA A 202 12.00 -2.36 4.13
N VAL A 203 12.09 -2.52 5.45
CA VAL A 203 10.95 -2.53 6.37
C VAL A 203 10.85 -1.18 7.07
N LEU A 204 9.76 -0.47 6.84
CA LEU A 204 9.40 0.78 7.49
C LEU A 204 8.41 0.48 8.63
N SER A 205 8.84 0.63 9.88
CA SER A 205 8.01 0.37 11.05
C SER A 205 7.07 1.53 11.39
N LYS A 206 6.06 1.24 12.22
CA LYS A 206 5.16 2.23 12.86
C LYS A 206 5.84 3.50 13.39
N ASP A 207 7.02 3.37 13.99
CA ASP A 207 7.74 4.48 14.63
C ASP A 207 8.64 5.25 13.65
N GLY A 208 8.51 4.99 12.35
CA GLY A 208 9.33 5.59 11.29
C GLY A 208 10.74 5.02 11.16
N GLN A 209 11.06 3.95 11.89
CA GLN A 209 12.36 3.28 11.78
C GLN A 209 12.41 2.45 10.50
N VAL A 210 13.46 2.63 9.71
CA VAL A 210 13.74 1.80 8.54
C VAL A 210 14.77 0.72 8.91
N THR A 211 14.45 -0.53 8.58
CA THR A 211 15.37 -1.68 8.63
C THR A 211 15.64 -2.11 7.21
N LEU A 212 16.92 -2.13 6.79
CA LEU A 212 17.33 -2.57 5.46
C LEU A 212 18.07 -3.90 5.57
N VAL A 213 17.71 -4.87 4.73
CA VAL A 213 18.40 -6.15 4.59
C VAL A 213 18.61 -6.50 3.11
N THR A 214 19.65 -7.27 2.84
CA THR A 214 19.94 -7.81 1.50
C THR A 214 19.66 -9.31 1.53
N GLY A 215 18.59 -9.72 0.88
CA GLY A 215 18.18 -11.12 0.71
C GLY A 215 18.74 -11.72 -0.58
N ASN A 216 18.21 -12.88 -0.95
CA ASN A 216 18.50 -13.55 -2.21
C ASN A 216 17.19 -14.15 -2.75
N THR A 217 16.94 -14.02 -4.04
CA THR A 217 15.71 -14.47 -4.71
C THR A 217 15.43 -15.97 -4.60
N SER A 218 16.44 -16.80 -4.29
CA SER A 218 16.25 -18.23 -4.00
C SER A 218 15.75 -18.50 -2.58
N ASN A 219 15.79 -17.50 -1.70
CA ASN A 219 15.44 -17.58 -0.28
C ASN A 219 14.29 -16.62 0.07
N ASN A 220 13.33 -16.40 -0.84
CA ASN A 220 12.18 -15.51 -0.60
C ASN A 220 10.85 -16.24 -0.34
N ASN A 221 10.87 -17.58 -0.33
CA ASN A 221 9.71 -18.44 -0.13
C ASN A 221 9.98 -19.52 0.95
N PRO A 222 10.00 -19.15 2.25
CA PRO A 222 9.91 -17.79 2.81
C PRO A 222 11.25 -17.04 2.87
N VAL A 223 11.17 -15.71 2.93
CA VAL A 223 12.22 -14.83 3.45
C VAL A 223 12.44 -15.10 4.94
N PRO A 224 13.69 -15.22 5.44
CA PRO A 224 13.98 -15.35 6.87
C PRO A 224 13.38 -14.21 7.70
N ASP A 225 12.94 -14.52 8.93
CA ASP A 225 12.28 -13.55 9.82
C ASP A 225 13.10 -12.26 9.98
N ILE A 226 12.48 -11.11 9.68
CA ILE A 226 13.14 -9.80 9.78
C ILE A 226 12.85 -9.18 11.15
N ILE A 227 13.88 -9.01 11.97
CA ILE A 227 13.83 -8.31 13.25
C ILE A 227 14.10 -6.82 13.01
N ILE A 228 13.12 -5.98 13.35
CA ILE A 228 13.20 -4.52 13.21
C ILE A 228 14.44 -3.98 13.95
N GLY A 229 15.21 -3.15 13.26
CA GLY A 229 16.46 -2.55 13.75
C GLY A 229 17.68 -3.49 13.79
N HIS A 230 17.52 -4.78 13.49
CA HIS A 230 18.57 -5.80 13.59
C HIS A 230 18.85 -6.52 12.26
N GLY A 231 17.85 -6.62 11.38
CA GLY A 231 17.94 -7.31 10.10
C GLY A 231 17.36 -8.72 10.17
N PHE A 232 17.87 -9.66 9.36
CA PHE A 232 17.45 -11.06 9.49
C PHE A 232 17.79 -11.63 10.87
N SER A 233 16.90 -12.45 11.40
CA SER A 233 17.20 -13.27 12.57
C SER A 233 18.38 -14.18 12.24
N SER A 234 19.49 -14.02 12.96
CA SER A 234 20.60 -14.98 12.88
C SER A 234 20.11 -16.34 13.34
N ASP A 235 20.28 -17.39 12.52
CA ASP A 235 19.96 -18.78 12.86
C ASP A 235 20.96 -19.38 13.88
N GLU A 236 21.06 -18.76 15.06
CA GLU A 236 21.56 -19.46 16.24
C GLU A 236 20.48 -20.44 16.72
N ASN A 237 20.60 -21.65 16.18
CA ASN A 237 19.87 -22.90 16.42
C ASN A 237 18.90 -23.32 15.32
N ASN A 238 19.38 -24.30 14.54
CA ASN A 238 18.61 -25.29 13.79
C ASN A 238 17.81 -26.25 14.73
N ASN A 239 17.31 -25.72 15.86
CA ASN A 239 16.54 -26.41 16.90
C ASN A 239 15.47 -25.45 17.43
N ARG A 240 14.35 -25.34 16.72
CA ARG A 240 13.05 -25.00 17.32
C ARG A 240 12.15 -26.23 17.24
N GLU A 241 12.48 -27.23 18.05
CA GLU A 241 11.56 -28.32 18.33
C GLU A 241 10.30 -27.75 19.04
N GLN A 242 9.15 -28.13 18.49
CA GLN A 242 7.99 -28.65 19.21
C GLN A 242 7.93 -28.39 20.73
N ASP A 243 7.01 -27.51 21.16
CA ASP A 243 6.45 -27.59 22.51
C ASP A 243 5.36 -28.67 22.56
N ILE A 244 5.76 -29.96 22.56
CA ILE A 244 4.95 -31.07 23.08
C ILE A 244 5.86 -32.12 23.76
N GLY A 245 6.23 -31.88 25.03
CA GLY A 245 6.49 -32.92 26.05
C GLY A 245 7.65 -33.92 25.86
N ASN A 246 8.73 -33.73 26.64
CA ASN A 246 9.89 -34.62 26.76
C ASN A 246 9.58 -36.14 26.89
N MET A 247 10.39 -36.97 26.21
CA MET A 247 11.03 -38.21 26.73
C MET A 247 12.29 -38.54 25.86
N PRO A 248 13.26 -39.36 26.33
CA PRO A 248 14.67 -39.13 26.01
C PRO A 248 15.26 -39.80 24.74
N VAL A 249 16.34 -39.15 24.28
CA VAL A 249 17.29 -39.50 23.21
C VAL A 249 17.64 -41.00 23.07
N THR A 250 17.69 -41.48 21.82
CA THR A 250 18.65 -42.51 21.35
C THR A 250 19.04 -42.21 19.90
N GLN A 251 20.24 -42.60 19.49
CA GLN A 251 21.00 -41.98 18.40
C GLN A 251 20.78 -42.58 17.00
N GLN A 252 20.57 -41.68 16.02
CA GLN A 252 21.08 -41.65 14.63
C GLN A 252 20.72 -42.75 13.59
N GLN A 253 20.30 -42.21 12.41
CA GLN A 253 20.58 -42.66 11.02
C GLN A 253 19.45 -43.39 10.24
N PRO A 254 19.26 -43.13 8.93
CA PRO A 254 19.47 -41.90 8.12
C PRO A 254 18.13 -41.28 7.64
N ASP A 255 18.19 -40.13 6.94
CA ASP A 255 17.03 -39.35 6.47
C ASP A 255 15.85 -40.18 5.90
N GLN A 256 14.73 -40.14 6.63
CA GLN A 256 13.40 -40.28 6.06
C GLN A 256 12.88 -38.85 5.83
N ALA A 257 12.49 -38.53 4.60
CA ALA A 257 11.83 -37.25 4.34
C ALA A 257 10.58 -37.14 5.22
N ILE A 258 10.50 -36.08 6.03
CA ILE A 258 9.36 -35.84 6.91
C ILE A 258 8.15 -35.56 6.03
N GLU A 259 7.26 -36.55 5.93
CA GLU A 259 6.01 -36.45 5.21
C GLU A 259 5.07 -35.51 5.96
N LYS A 260 4.70 -34.39 5.34
CA LYS A 260 3.81 -33.39 5.94
C LYS A 260 2.39 -33.95 6.02
N GLU A 261 1.71 -33.68 7.14
CA GLU A 261 0.29 -33.98 7.29
C GLU A 261 -0.58 -32.96 6.51
N LEU A 262 -1.86 -33.31 6.33
CA LEU A 262 -2.84 -32.47 5.65
C LEU A 262 -3.27 -31.30 6.55
N ASP A 263 -2.99 -30.07 6.15
CA ASP A 263 -3.55 -28.85 6.76
C ASP A 263 -3.88 -27.78 5.70
N ILE A 264 -4.75 -26.85 6.08
CA ILE A 264 -5.03 -25.60 5.36
C ILE A 264 -4.42 -24.48 6.19
N ILE A 265 -3.37 -23.85 5.66
CA ILE A 265 -2.68 -22.71 6.28
C ILE A 265 -3.46 -21.42 6.02
N ASN A 266 -4.05 -21.27 4.83
CA ASN A 266 -4.88 -20.13 4.45
C ASN A 266 -6.17 -20.57 3.72
N PRO A 267 -7.36 -20.11 4.15
CA PRO A 267 -7.62 -19.29 5.32
C PRO A 267 -7.56 -20.09 6.62
N LYS A 268 -7.36 -19.38 7.73
CA LYS A 268 -7.63 -19.90 9.07
C LYS A 268 -9.14 -20.04 9.29
N ASP A 269 -9.52 -20.89 10.25
CA ASP A 269 -10.93 -21.06 10.59
C ASP A 269 -11.50 -19.79 11.24
N GLY A 270 -12.57 -19.25 10.64
CA GLY A 270 -13.20 -17.99 11.01
C GLY A 270 -12.54 -16.72 10.46
N GLU A 271 -11.58 -16.82 9.52
CA GLU A 271 -10.84 -15.65 9.01
C GLU A 271 -11.71 -14.70 8.16
N PHE A 272 -11.43 -13.40 8.22
CA PHE A 272 -12.04 -12.36 7.39
C PHE A 272 -11.10 -11.96 6.24
N LEU A 273 -11.51 -12.24 5.01
CA LEU A 273 -10.74 -11.96 3.80
C LEU A 273 -11.24 -10.67 3.15
N SER A 274 -10.33 -9.73 2.90
CA SER A 274 -10.61 -8.45 2.21
C SER A 274 -10.66 -8.59 0.69
N THR A 275 -10.17 -9.70 0.13
CA THR A 275 -10.22 -10.02 -1.31
C THR A 275 -11.40 -10.93 -1.65
N GLN A 276 -12.05 -10.65 -2.78
CA GLN A 276 -13.04 -11.55 -3.39
C GLN A 276 -12.39 -12.68 -4.21
N GLN A 277 -11.10 -12.61 -4.50
CA GLN A 277 -10.33 -13.70 -5.11
C GLN A 277 -9.23 -14.13 -4.13
N PRO A 278 -9.58 -14.89 -3.07
CA PRO A 278 -8.59 -15.43 -2.16
C PRO A 278 -7.83 -16.60 -2.79
N GLU A 279 -6.59 -16.76 -2.35
CA GLU A 279 -5.75 -17.91 -2.67
C GLU A 279 -5.68 -18.85 -1.45
N PHE A 280 -5.93 -20.13 -1.70
CA PHE A 280 -5.99 -21.17 -0.70
C PHE A 280 -4.68 -21.97 -0.74
N PHE A 281 -4.07 -22.22 0.42
CA PHE A 281 -2.83 -23.01 0.47
C PHE A 281 -2.65 -23.71 1.81
N GLY A 282 -1.82 -24.75 1.78
CA GLY A 282 -1.54 -25.58 2.95
C GLY A 282 -0.53 -26.69 2.67
N THR A 283 -0.55 -27.72 3.49
CA THR A 283 0.35 -28.87 3.40
C THR A 283 -0.41 -30.18 3.20
N ALA A 284 0.26 -31.17 2.63
CA ALA A 284 -0.20 -32.55 2.47
C ALA A 284 1.00 -33.48 2.23
N PRO A 285 0.83 -34.81 2.29
CA PRO A 285 1.88 -35.75 1.89
C PRO A 285 2.38 -35.48 0.46
N GLN A 286 3.65 -35.73 0.18
CA GLN A 286 4.29 -35.33 -1.08
C GLN A 286 3.69 -36.04 -2.30
N GLY A 287 3.38 -35.29 -3.36
CA GLY A 287 2.90 -35.85 -4.64
C GLY A 287 1.50 -36.49 -4.65
N VAL A 288 0.68 -36.30 -3.60
CA VAL A 288 -0.69 -36.85 -3.56
C VAL A 288 -1.69 -35.95 -4.30
N ILE A 289 -2.74 -36.56 -4.85
CA ILE A 289 -3.85 -35.84 -5.47
C ILE A 289 -4.86 -35.46 -4.37
N LEU A 290 -5.10 -34.15 -4.24
CA LEU A 290 -6.02 -33.52 -3.31
C LEU A 290 -7.30 -33.14 -4.05
N LYS A 291 -8.46 -33.60 -3.57
CA LYS A 291 -9.76 -33.06 -3.95
C LYS A 291 -10.07 -31.83 -3.11
N ILE A 292 -10.42 -30.75 -3.79
CA ILE A 292 -10.87 -29.46 -3.23
C ILE A 292 -12.37 -29.34 -3.46
N GLU A 293 -13.10 -28.96 -2.41
CA GLU A 293 -14.53 -28.70 -2.42
C GLU A 293 -14.76 -27.34 -1.72
N LEU A 294 -14.98 -26.28 -2.50
CA LEU A 294 -15.29 -24.95 -1.99
C LEU A 294 -16.81 -24.74 -2.03
N HIS A 295 -17.41 -24.59 -0.85
CA HIS A 295 -18.81 -24.23 -0.70
C HIS A 295 -18.95 -22.71 -0.55
N SER A 296 -19.41 -22.08 -1.62
CA SER A 296 -19.81 -20.68 -1.70
C SER A 296 -21.32 -20.58 -1.95
N SER A 297 -21.79 -19.48 -2.54
CA SER A 297 -23.12 -19.41 -3.18
C SER A 297 -23.26 -20.42 -4.32
N ASP A 298 -22.18 -20.64 -5.07
CA ASP A 298 -21.98 -21.78 -5.98
C ASP A 298 -20.96 -22.78 -5.37
N GLN A 299 -21.04 -24.06 -5.74
CA GLN A 299 -20.06 -25.07 -5.32
C GLN A 299 -18.98 -25.22 -6.40
N PHE A 300 -17.70 -25.19 -6.00
CA PHE A 300 -16.57 -25.44 -6.88
C PHE A 300 -15.79 -26.68 -6.41
N ASP A 301 -15.67 -27.67 -7.31
CA ASP A 301 -14.87 -28.87 -7.11
C ASP A 301 -13.63 -28.82 -8.01
N SER A 302 -12.46 -29.16 -7.48
CA SER A 302 -11.19 -29.20 -8.23
C SER A 302 -10.29 -30.32 -7.72
N GLU A 303 -9.36 -30.79 -8.55
CA GLU A 303 -8.26 -31.67 -8.13
C GLU A 303 -6.92 -30.96 -8.36
N ILE A 304 -6.01 -31.05 -7.39
CA ILE A 304 -4.63 -30.55 -7.50
C ILE A 304 -3.65 -31.60 -6.97
N GLN A 305 -2.37 -31.50 -7.32
CA GLN A 305 -1.33 -32.35 -6.74
C GLN A 305 -0.48 -31.54 -5.75
N SER A 306 -0.12 -32.12 -4.61
CA SER A 306 0.88 -31.53 -3.72
C SER A 306 2.28 -31.62 -4.34
N ASP A 307 3.10 -30.60 -4.09
CA ASP A 307 4.47 -30.53 -4.62
C ASP A 307 5.41 -31.57 -3.96
N SER A 308 6.65 -31.65 -4.46
CA SER A 308 7.72 -32.50 -3.90
C SER A 308 8.13 -32.12 -2.47
N SER A 309 7.69 -30.98 -1.98
CA SER A 309 7.95 -30.44 -0.64
C SER A 309 6.72 -30.60 0.29
N GLY A 310 5.63 -31.21 -0.18
CA GLY A 310 4.40 -31.45 0.57
C GLY A 310 3.54 -30.19 0.78
N ASN A 311 3.63 -29.20 -0.09
CA ASN A 311 2.74 -28.04 -0.09
C ASN A 311 1.71 -28.14 -1.23
N TRP A 312 0.59 -27.44 -1.08
CA TRP A 312 -0.44 -27.34 -2.11
C TRP A 312 -1.03 -25.94 -2.14
N ARG A 313 -1.48 -25.50 -3.33
CA ARG A 313 -2.02 -24.15 -3.57
C ARG A 313 -3.15 -24.22 -4.60
N TRP A 314 -4.21 -23.43 -4.42
CA TRP A 314 -5.34 -23.33 -5.34
C TRP A 314 -5.97 -21.94 -5.26
N SER A 315 -6.33 -21.37 -6.41
CA SER A 315 -7.08 -20.11 -6.49
C SER A 315 -8.51 -20.38 -6.92
N SER A 316 -9.49 -19.66 -6.36
CA SER A 316 -10.86 -19.74 -6.85
C SER A 316 -10.91 -19.30 -8.32
N PRO A 317 -11.56 -20.07 -9.23
CA PRO A 317 -11.65 -19.70 -10.65
C PRO A 317 -12.58 -18.50 -10.90
N GLN A 318 -13.35 -18.08 -9.89
CA GLN A 318 -14.26 -16.94 -9.95
C GLN A 318 -14.21 -16.13 -8.65
N SER A 319 -14.55 -14.83 -8.74
CA SER A 319 -14.69 -13.96 -7.56
C SER A 319 -15.81 -14.46 -6.65
N LEU A 320 -15.49 -14.67 -5.38
CA LEU A 320 -16.42 -15.07 -4.34
C LEU A 320 -17.27 -13.87 -3.90
N SER A 321 -18.58 -14.10 -3.77
CA SER A 321 -19.49 -13.09 -3.24
C SER A 321 -19.19 -12.79 -1.76
N PRO A 322 -19.39 -11.54 -1.28
CA PRO A 322 -19.31 -11.23 0.15
C PRO A 322 -20.24 -12.11 0.99
N GLY A 323 -19.73 -12.67 2.10
CA GLY A 323 -20.48 -13.62 2.94
C GLY A 323 -19.61 -14.72 3.54
N GLN A 324 -20.26 -15.71 4.16
CA GLN A 324 -19.61 -16.91 4.71
C GLN A 324 -19.38 -17.97 3.61
N HIS A 325 -18.24 -18.64 3.69
CA HIS A 325 -17.82 -19.72 2.79
C HIS A 325 -17.11 -20.82 3.58
N SER A 326 -16.97 -22.02 3.01
CA SER A 326 -16.13 -23.08 3.60
C SER A 326 -15.32 -23.83 2.54
N LEU A 327 -14.04 -24.06 2.84
CA LEU A 327 -13.14 -24.87 2.01
C LEU A 327 -12.94 -26.22 2.67
N THR A 328 -13.17 -27.31 1.92
CA THR A 328 -12.82 -28.68 2.30
C THR A 328 -11.74 -29.21 1.37
N ILE A 329 -10.67 -29.76 1.95
CA ILE A 329 -9.60 -30.46 1.23
C ILE A 329 -9.60 -31.92 1.69
N SER A 330 -9.46 -32.86 0.76
CA SER A 330 -9.34 -34.28 1.10
C SER A 330 -8.48 -35.07 0.12
N PHE A 331 -7.87 -36.15 0.58
CA PHE A 331 -7.12 -37.09 -0.28
C PHE A 331 -7.29 -38.53 0.20
N LEU A 332 -6.95 -39.47 -0.68
CA LEU A 332 -6.79 -40.88 -0.32
C LEU A 332 -5.33 -41.12 0.05
N ASN A 333 -5.04 -41.43 1.31
CA ASN A 333 -3.68 -41.66 1.78
C ASN A 333 -3.12 -42.95 1.14
N PRO A 334 -2.04 -42.88 0.33
CA PRO A 334 -1.54 -44.04 -0.42
C PRO A 334 -0.86 -45.10 0.46
N LYS A 335 -0.52 -44.76 1.72
CA LYS A 335 0.11 -45.67 2.69
C LYS A 335 -0.91 -46.39 3.56
N THR A 336 -2.01 -45.74 3.94
CA THR A 336 -3.05 -46.29 4.82
C THR A 336 -4.30 -46.78 4.08
N GLY A 337 -4.55 -46.28 2.87
CA GLY A 337 -5.78 -46.54 2.11
C GLY A 337 -7.02 -45.84 2.67
N LEU A 338 -6.86 -44.90 3.62
CA LEU A 338 -7.94 -44.15 4.24
C LEU A 338 -8.13 -42.78 3.57
N LYS A 339 -9.36 -42.27 3.54
CA LYS A 339 -9.64 -40.89 3.13
C LYS A 339 -9.42 -39.97 4.33
N GLU A 340 -8.54 -38.99 4.17
CA GLU A 340 -8.29 -37.92 5.13
C GLU A 340 -8.90 -36.62 4.59
N SER A 341 -9.42 -35.76 5.48
CA SER A 341 -10.07 -34.51 5.10
C SER A 341 -10.01 -33.46 6.19
N ILE A 342 -9.83 -32.19 5.79
CA ILE A 342 -9.88 -31.01 6.66
C ILE A 342 -10.81 -29.97 6.05
N THR A 343 -11.52 -29.22 6.90
CA THR A 343 -12.42 -28.14 6.49
C THR A 343 -12.11 -26.88 7.31
N LYS A 344 -12.11 -25.70 6.68
CA LYS A 344 -12.05 -24.39 7.34
C LYS A 344 -13.20 -23.50 6.84
N SER A 345 -13.79 -22.72 7.72
CA SER A 345 -14.80 -21.70 7.39
C SER A 345 -14.14 -20.33 7.32
N PHE A 346 -14.62 -19.43 6.47
CA PHE A 346 -14.09 -18.07 6.35
C PHE A 346 -15.17 -17.08 5.85
N VAL A 347 -14.89 -15.78 5.93
CA VAL A 347 -15.80 -14.70 5.56
C VAL A 347 -15.14 -13.78 4.55
N VAL A 348 -15.72 -13.64 3.36
CA VAL A 348 -15.30 -12.63 2.38
C VAL A 348 -16.04 -11.32 2.68
N LEU A 349 -15.31 -10.22 2.83
CA LEU A 349 -15.85 -8.90 3.10
C LEU A 349 -16.45 -8.26 1.84
N ALA A 350 -17.43 -7.37 2.04
CA ALA A 350 -18.01 -6.60 0.94
C ALA A 350 -17.06 -5.51 0.47
N ALA A 351 -16.79 -5.45 -0.84
CA ALA A 351 -16.36 -4.21 -1.47
C ALA A 351 -17.47 -3.17 -1.25
N GLN A 352 -17.12 -1.98 -0.76
CA GLN A 352 -18.11 -0.95 -0.46
C GLN A 352 -18.62 -0.28 -1.73
N ASP A 353 -19.68 -0.85 -2.32
CA ASP A 353 -20.61 -0.05 -3.11
C ASP A 353 -21.29 0.97 -2.20
N ASN A 354 -21.24 2.24 -2.59
CA ASN A 354 -21.68 3.38 -1.79
C ASN A 354 -23.11 3.81 -2.13
N PRO A 355 -24.09 3.59 -1.24
CA PRO A 355 -25.29 4.40 -1.20
C PRO A 355 -25.34 5.30 0.06
N GLY A 356 -24.97 6.57 -0.13
CA GLY A 356 -25.52 7.75 0.56
C GLY A 356 -25.75 7.70 2.08
N PHE A 357 -24.92 8.44 2.82
CA PHE A 357 -25.16 8.77 4.23
C PHE A 357 -26.55 9.37 4.50
N THR A 358 -27.32 8.74 5.38
CA THR A 358 -28.21 9.46 6.31
C THR A 358 -28.09 8.85 7.70
N ALA A 359 -27.63 9.63 8.67
CA ALA A 359 -27.48 9.18 10.05
C ALA A 359 -28.82 9.21 10.81
N SER A 360 -29.11 8.15 11.58
CA SER A 360 -29.86 8.27 12.84
C SER A 360 -29.54 7.10 13.78
N SER A 361 -29.90 7.26 15.05
CA SER A 361 -29.31 6.58 16.20
C SER A 361 -30.07 5.35 16.73
N SER A 362 -29.33 4.48 17.43
CA SER A 362 -29.78 3.62 18.54
C SER A 362 -30.60 2.35 18.22
N ALA A 363 -29.93 1.19 18.25
CA ALA A 363 -30.49 -0.06 18.79
C ALA A 363 -29.38 -1.00 19.32
N GLN A 364 -29.65 -1.65 20.45
CA GLN A 364 -28.81 -2.67 21.11
C GLN A 364 -29.13 -4.07 20.52
N PRO A 365 -28.18 -5.03 20.46
CA PRO A 365 -28.38 -6.25 19.67
C PRO A 365 -29.27 -7.30 20.37
N THR A 366 -30.21 -7.90 19.65
CA THR A 366 -30.82 -9.19 20.05
C THR A 366 -31.39 -9.96 18.86
N ASN A 367 -31.08 -11.26 18.83
CA ASN A 367 -31.71 -12.36 18.11
C ASN A 367 -31.51 -12.56 16.59
N ILE A 368 -30.99 -13.76 16.32
CA ILE A 368 -30.90 -14.51 15.06
C ILE A 368 -32.29 -14.87 14.52
N PRO A 369 -32.53 -14.78 13.20
CA PRO A 369 -33.55 -15.56 12.52
C PRO A 369 -32.94 -16.59 11.55
N THR A 370 -33.42 -17.82 11.66
CA THR A 370 -33.12 -18.95 10.76
C THR A 370 -33.70 -18.70 9.36
N LEU A 371 -32.93 -18.91 8.30
CA LEU A 371 -33.44 -18.89 6.93
C LEU A 371 -34.10 -20.24 6.57
N THR A 372 -35.25 -20.18 5.91
CA THR A 372 -35.90 -21.31 5.23
C THR A 372 -36.26 -20.86 3.81
N PRO A 373 -35.87 -21.59 2.75
CA PRO A 373 -36.13 -21.15 1.38
C PRO A 373 -37.59 -21.40 0.97
N THR A 374 -38.19 -20.49 0.21
CA THR A 374 -39.45 -20.72 -0.51
C THR A 374 -39.46 -19.91 -1.82
N SER A 375 -40.19 -20.41 -2.80
CA SER A 375 -39.90 -20.30 -4.23
C SER A 375 -40.60 -19.17 -5.01
N THR A 376 -39.91 -18.69 -6.05
CA THR A 376 -40.42 -18.30 -7.39
C THR A 376 -41.66 -17.40 -7.51
N PHE A 377 -41.50 -16.26 -8.19
CA PHE A 377 -42.59 -15.58 -8.90
C PHE A 377 -42.26 -15.36 -10.39
N THR A 378 -43.28 -15.56 -11.23
CA THR A 378 -43.22 -15.58 -12.69
C THR A 378 -43.51 -14.19 -13.29
N PRO A 379 -42.89 -13.76 -14.39
CA PRO A 379 -43.21 -12.48 -15.03
C PRO A 379 -44.59 -12.50 -15.70
N THR A 380 -45.32 -11.38 -15.62
CA THR A 380 -46.61 -11.16 -16.29
C THR A 380 -46.44 -10.17 -17.45
N PRO A 381 -47.01 -10.42 -18.65
CA PRO A 381 -46.83 -9.54 -19.80
C PRO A 381 -47.70 -8.27 -19.71
N VAL A 382 -47.16 -7.13 -20.15
CA VAL A 382 -47.89 -5.85 -20.25
C VAL A 382 -48.35 -5.62 -21.69
N LEU A 383 -49.63 -5.28 -21.84
CA LEU A 383 -50.30 -5.07 -23.13
C LEU A 383 -50.02 -3.69 -23.74
N THR A 384 -50.02 -3.67 -25.08
CA THR A 384 -49.89 -2.49 -25.93
C THR A 384 -51.20 -1.70 -26.03
N LEU A 385 -51.12 -0.37 -26.07
CA LEU A 385 -52.18 0.52 -26.54
C LEU A 385 -51.62 1.60 -27.48
N SER A 386 -52.30 1.77 -28.61
CA SER A 386 -52.07 2.84 -29.60
C SER A 386 -53.01 4.03 -29.32
N PRO A 387 -52.64 5.28 -29.68
CA PRO A 387 -53.35 5.89 -30.80
C PRO A 387 -52.55 6.90 -31.69
N THR A 388 -52.72 6.74 -33.02
CA THR A 388 -53.24 7.74 -33.99
C THR A 388 -52.66 9.19 -34.11
N SER A 389 -51.71 9.34 -35.06
CA SER A 389 -51.58 10.32 -36.18
C SER A 389 -51.59 11.87 -36.06
N THR A 390 -50.86 12.48 -37.03
CA THR A 390 -50.84 13.89 -37.55
C THR A 390 -50.04 14.93 -36.75
N SER A 391 -49.23 15.85 -37.32
CA SER A 391 -49.01 16.24 -38.74
C SER A 391 -47.57 16.70 -39.06
N THR A 392 -47.17 16.63 -40.34
CA THR A 392 -46.01 17.31 -41.00
C THR A 392 -46.11 18.86 -40.94
N PRO A 393 -45.10 19.70 -41.35
CA PRO A 393 -43.95 19.51 -42.27
C PRO A 393 -42.56 19.70 -41.55
N THR A 394 -41.37 19.98 -42.13
CA THR A 394 -40.89 20.46 -43.45
C THR A 394 -39.45 19.96 -43.75
N GLN A 395 -38.95 20.10 -44.99
CA GLN A 395 -37.55 19.81 -45.40
C GLN A 395 -36.64 21.06 -45.39
N THR A 396 -35.35 20.93 -45.03
CA THR A 396 -34.20 21.74 -45.53
C THR A 396 -32.86 21.01 -45.19
N PRO A 397 -31.68 21.35 -45.79
CA PRO A 397 -30.78 20.32 -46.31
C PRO A 397 -29.41 20.20 -45.63
N SER A 398 -28.70 19.14 -46.04
CA SER A 398 -27.30 18.83 -45.73
C SER A 398 -26.31 19.98 -46.02
N LEU A 399 -25.30 20.14 -45.15
CA LEU A 399 -24.07 20.87 -45.45
C LEU A 399 -22.83 20.06 -45.01
N THR A 400 -21.83 20.08 -45.89
CA THR A 400 -20.55 19.36 -45.82
C THR A 400 -19.61 19.92 -44.74
N PRO A 401 -18.76 19.10 -44.08
CA PRO A 401 -17.76 19.60 -43.14
C PRO A 401 -16.62 20.37 -43.82
N THR A 402 -16.38 21.61 -43.37
CA THR A 402 -15.26 22.45 -43.81
C THR A 402 -14.02 22.20 -42.95
N ILE A 403 -12.92 21.76 -43.59
CA ILE A 403 -11.62 21.60 -42.93
C ILE A 403 -11.07 23.00 -42.57
N THR A 404 -10.89 23.26 -41.28
CA THR A 404 -10.25 24.49 -40.80
C THR A 404 -8.80 24.22 -40.38
N ILE A 405 -7.85 24.58 -41.24
CA ILE A 405 -6.43 24.58 -40.90
C ILE A 405 -6.19 25.74 -39.91
N ARG A 406 -5.81 25.43 -38.66
CA ARG A 406 -5.38 26.45 -37.70
C ARG A 406 -3.87 26.64 -37.79
N THR A 407 -3.46 27.81 -38.25
CA THR A 407 -2.06 28.26 -38.24
C THR A 407 -1.55 28.36 -36.81
N ALA A 408 -0.44 27.67 -36.50
CA ALA A 408 0.23 27.80 -35.21
C ALA A 408 0.88 29.19 -35.07
N LYS A 409 0.62 29.85 -33.94
CA LYS A 409 1.37 31.05 -33.52
C LYS A 409 2.39 30.61 -32.46
N PRO A 410 3.70 30.84 -32.64
CA PRO A 410 4.67 30.52 -31.61
C PRO A 410 4.48 31.45 -30.41
N SER A 411 4.22 30.86 -29.24
CA SER A 411 4.21 31.59 -27.97
C SER A 411 5.58 31.44 -27.32
N THR A 412 6.48 32.38 -27.59
CA THR A 412 7.69 32.56 -26.79
C THR A 412 7.33 33.33 -25.53
N ASP A 413 7.26 32.65 -24.39
CA ASP A 413 7.59 33.29 -23.12
C ASP A 413 8.31 32.29 -22.22
N SER A 414 9.63 32.46 -22.08
CA SER A 414 10.49 31.60 -21.29
C SER A 414 10.41 31.99 -19.82
N GLN A 415 9.47 31.42 -19.07
CA GLN A 415 9.47 31.51 -17.62
C GLN A 415 10.42 30.47 -17.02
N VAL A 416 11.70 30.83 -16.96
CA VAL A 416 12.65 30.19 -16.04
C VAL A 416 12.20 30.55 -14.62
N PRO A 417 12.06 29.59 -13.68
CA PRO A 417 11.68 29.91 -12.32
C PRO A 417 12.76 30.77 -11.64
N THR A 418 12.41 32.02 -11.29
CA THR A 418 13.28 32.88 -10.48
C THR A 418 13.25 32.45 -9.02
N THR A 419 13.94 31.34 -8.70
CA THR A 419 14.17 30.93 -7.31
C THR A 419 15.18 31.88 -6.67
N GLY A 420 14.70 32.80 -5.84
CA GLY A 420 15.56 33.75 -5.15
C GLY A 420 14.78 34.71 -4.27
N PHE A 421 14.49 34.32 -3.03
CA PHE A 421 14.10 35.28 -2.00
C PHE A 421 15.35 36.08 -1.62
N THR A 422 15.54 37.26 -2.22
CA THR A 422 16.78 38.05 -2.10
C THR A 422 16.88 38.85 -0.78
N LEU A 423 15.78 38.93 -0.01
CA LEU A 423 15.70 39.70 1.22
C LEU A 423 16.77 39.36 2.30
N PRO A 424 17.10 38.08 2.62
CA PRO A 424 18.14 37.76 3.59
C PRO A 424 19.56 38.05 3.07
N THR A 425 19.74 38.30 1.77
CA THR A 425 21.04 38.68 1.18
C THR A 425 21.16 40.20 1.03
N THR A 426 20.08 40.90 0.68
CA THR A 426 20.07 42.36 0.50
C THR A 426 20.01 43.12 1.82
N LEU A 427 19.32 42.60 2.84
CA LEU A 427 19.23 43.25 4.15
C LEU A 427 20.58 43.40 4.88
N PRO A 428 21.44 42.35 5.02
CA PRO A 428 22.77 42.53 5.61
C PRO A 428 23.69 43.38 4.72
N LEU A 429 23.50 43.40 3.40
CA LEU A 429 24.26 44.26 2.49
C LEU A 429 23.88 45.75 2.68
N LEU A 430 22.60 46.05 2.84
CA LEU A 430 22.10 47.39 3.16
C LEU A 430 22.54 47.88 4.55
N LEU A 431 22.71 46.96 5.50
CA LEU A 431 23.18 47.27 6.86
C LEU A 431 24.72 47.37 6.96
N SER A 432 25.49 46.73 6.07
CA SER A 432 26.95 46.80 6.07
C SER A 432 27.50 48.10 5.45
N ILE A 433 26.83 48.65 4.44
CA ILE A 433 27.20 49.93 3.81
C ILE A 433 27.36 51.08 4.84
N PRO A 434 26.37 51.40 5.70
CA PRO A 434 26.54 52.45 6.71
C PRO A 434 27.61 52.09 7.76
N ALA A 435 27.79 50.81 8.10
CA ALA A 435 28.85 50.40 9.02
C ALA A 435 30.27 50.64 8.44
N ILE A 436 30.47 50.36 7.15
CA ILE A 436 31.71 50.63 6.42
C ILE A 436 31.97 52.14 6.31
N ILE A 437 30.94 52.95 6.03
CA ILE A 437 31.05 54.41 5.98
C ILE A 437 31.42 54.98 7.37
N ILE A 438 30.84 54.45 8.45
CA ILE A 438 31.19 54.84 9.82
C ILE A 438 32.64 54.45 10.16
N ALA A 439 33.10 53.27 9.75
CA ALA A 439 34.49 52.84 9.95
C ALA A 439 35.49 53.75 9.19
N LEU A 440 35.17 54.13 7.95
CA LEU A 440 35.97 55.06 7.13
C LEU A 440 35.97 56.52 7.66
N LEU A 441 35.01 56.89 8.50
CA LEU A 441 34.93 58.20 9.17
C LEU A 441 35.59 58.20 10.57
N LEU A 442 36.12 57.07 11.02
CA LEU A 442 36.78 56.88 12.32
C LEU A 442 38.29 56.62 12.22
N ILE A 443 38.83 56.59 10.99
CA ILE A 443 40.27 56.59 10.66
C ILE A 443 40.66 58.00 10.23
#